data_AF-A0A533RZ03-F1
#
_entry.id   AF-A0A533RZ03-F1
#
_cell.length_a   1.000
_cell.length_b   1.000
_cell.length_c   1.000
_cell.angle_alpha   90.00
_cell.angle_beta   90.00
_cell.angle_gamma   90.00
#
_symmetry.space_group_name_H-M   'P 1'
#
loop_
_entity.id
_entity.type
_entity.pdbx_description
1 polymer ?
#
loop_
_entity_poly.entity_id
_entity_poly.type
_entity_poly.pdbx_seq_one_letter_code
_entity_poly.pdbx_strand_id
1 'polypeptide(L)'
;MGDQTTGPEAETDPRQRGAKNLNHGSGILYLCATPIGNLEDITLRAIRILKEADMIAAEDTRHTRKLLTHFDIHTPVTSYHQHNEAAKTGRVIVELQAGKNIALVSDAGMPGISDPGARLVAAAVQA
;
A
#
# COMPACT_ATOMS: atom_id res chain seq x y z
N MET A 1 34.69 -22.67 -31.65
CA MET A 1 34.37 -22.91 -30.23
C MET A 1 34.06 -21.56 -29.63
N GLY A 2 32.81 -21.12 -29.75
CA GLY A 2 32.35 -19.86 -29.17
C GLY A 2 31.69 -20.17 -27.84
N ASP A 3 32.35 -19.76 -26.77
CA ASP A 3 31.81 -19.77 -25.41
C ASP A 3 30.68 -18.73 -25.35
N GLN A 4 29.44 -19.21 -25.26
CA GLN A 4 28.29 -18.38 -24.93
C GLN A 4 28.14 -18.40 -23.41
N THR A 5 28.76 -17.42 -22.75
CA THR A 5 28.47 -17.12 -21.36
C THR A 5 27.03 -16.62 -21.27
N THR A 6 26.13 -17.49 -20.81
CA THR A 6 24.79 -17.13 -20.35
C THR A 6 24.92 -16.13 -19.22
N GLY A 7 24.47 -14.89 -19.45
CA GLY A 7 24.39 -13.87 -18.41
C GLY A 7 23.47 -14.31 -17.27
N PRO A 8 23.59 -13.71 -16.06
CA PRO A 8 22.83 -14.13 -14.91
C PRO A 8 21.35 -13.90 -15.17
N GLU A 9 20.55 -14.95 -15.01
CA GLU A 9 19.10 -14.86 -14.99
C GLU A 9 18.71 -13.80 -13.96
N ALA A 10 18.10 -12.70 -14.43
CA ALA A 10 17.61 -11.65 -13.55
C ALA A 10 16.60 -12.28 -12.58
N GLU A 11 16.99 -12.37 -11.32
CA GLU A 11 16.20 -12.92 -10.23
C GLU A 11 14.92 -12.08 -10.10
N THR A 12 13.84 -12.55 -10.73
CA THR A 12 12.58 -11.81 -10.75
C THR A 12 12.09 -11.65 -9.33
N ASP A 13 11.98 -10.40 -8.90
CA ASP A 13 11.48 -10.08 -7.58
C ASP A 13 10.12 -10.78 -7.33
N PRO A 14 9.95 -11.54 -6.24
CA PRO A 14 8.67 -12.17 -5.91
C PRO A 14 7.50 -11.16 -5.81
N ARG A 15 7.76 -9.86 -5.63
CA ARG A 15 6.78 -8.75 -5.78
C ARG A 15 6.13 -8.72 -7.18
N GLN A 16 6.85 -9.15 -8.22
CA GLN A 16 6.47 -8.96 -9.63
C GLN A 16 5.81 -10.19 -10.26
N ARG A 17 5.73 -11.34 -9.58
CA ARG A 17 5.21 -12.59 -10.18
C ARG A 17 3.73 -12.51 -10.58
N GLY A 18 2.89 -11.81 -9.80
CA GLY A 18 1.48 -11.52 -10.14
C GLY A 18 1.26 -10.20 -10.89
N ALA A 19 2.32 -9.40 -11.00
CA ALA A 19 2.33 -8.03 -11.50
C ALA A 19 2.95 -7.91 -12.90
N LYS A 20 3.01 -9.02 -13.65
CA LYS A 20 3.66 -9.12 -14.97
C LYS A 20 3.09 -8.17 -16.05
N ASN A 21 2.02 -7.41 -15.74
CA ASN A 21 1.43 -6.39 -16.60
C ASN A 21 1.42 -4.98 -15.97
N LEU A 22 2.13 -4.72 -14.86
CA LEU A 22 2.19 -3.35 -14.31
C LEU A 22 2.99 -2.46 -15.26
N ASN A 23 2.37 -1.36 -15.68
CA ASN A 23 3.06 -0.28 -16.40
C ASN A 23 4.29 0.11 -15.57
N HIS A 24 5.48 0.02 -16.16
CA HIS A 24 6.78 0.09 -15.46
C HIS A 24 7.11 1.46 -14.82
N GLY A 25 6.14 2.38 -14.73
CA GLY A 25 6.27 3.72 -14.13
C GLY A 25 5.26 4.07 -13.03
N SER A 26 4.22 3.26 -12.81
CA SER A 26 3.20 3.52 -11.77
C SER A 26 3.45 2.68 -10.51
N GLY A 27 3.25 3.29 -9.35
CA GLY A 27 3.36 2.66 -8.05
C GLY A 27 2.15 1.80 -7.70
N ILE A 28 2.23 1.10 -6.56
CA ILE A 28 1.24 0.10 -6.15
C ILE A 28 0.42 0.62 -4.96
N LEU A 29 -0.91 0.50 -5.07
CA LEU A 29 -1.83 0.69 -3.94
C LEU A 29 -2.01 -0.64 -3.20
N TYR A 30 -1.48 -0.74 -1.99
CA TYR A 30 -1.63 -1.92 -1.13
C TYR A 30 -2.80 -1.75 -0.18
N LEU A 31 -3.77 -2.65 -0.22
CA LEU A 31 -4.80 -2.74 0.80
C LEU A 31 -4.29 -3.60 1.97
N CYS A 32 -4.10 -2.97 3.12
CA CYS A 32 -3.60 -3.62 4.32
C CYS A 32 -4.71 -3.68 5.37
N ALA A 33 -5.19 -4.89 5.66
CA ALA A 33 -6.12 -5.11 6.75
C ALA A 33 -5.45 -4.84 8.11
N THR A 34 -6.16 -4.16 8.99
CA THR A 34 -5.74 -3.90 10.37
C THR A 34 -6.48 -4.83 11.34
N PRO A 35 -5.87 -5.23 12.46
CA PRO A 35 -6.55 -6.08 13.43
C PRO A 35 -7.77 -5.42 14.08
N ILE A 36 -8.81 -6.21 14.40
CA ILE A 36 -10.05 -5.73 15.05
C ILE A 36 -9.92 -5.72 16.59
N GLY A 37 -8.72 -5.99 17.12
CA GLY A 37 -8.46 -5.91 18.56
C GLY A 37 -7.08 -6.42 18.96
N ASN A 38 -6.70 -7.62 18.52
CA ASN A 38 -5.39 -8.19 18.85
C ASN A 38 -4.34 -7.78 17.82
N LEU A 39 -3.31 -7.04 18.25
CA LEU A 39 -2.24 -6.58 17.35
C LEU A 39 -1.49 -7.73 16.67
N GLU A 40 -1.44 -8.91 17.28
CA GLU A 40 -0.77 -10.09 16.75
C GLU A 40 -1.47 -10.71 15.52
N ASP A 41 -2.74 -10.35 15.26
CA ASP A 41 -3.48 -10.84 14.09
C ASP A 41 -2.99 -10.20 12.78
N ILE A 42 -2.13 -9.17 12.86
CA ILE A 42 -1.56 -8.56 11.67
C ILE A 42 -0.58 -9.51 10.98
N THR A 43 -0.68 -9.61 9.67
CA THR A 43 0.23 -10.47 8.90
C THR A 43 1.63 -9.85 8.81
N LEU A 44 2.66 -10.70 8.78
CA LEU A 44 4.05 -10.28 8.52
C LEU A 44 4.18 -9.50 7.21
N ARG A 45 3.36 -9.84 6.20
CA ARG A 45 3.32 -9.13 4.92
C ARG A 45 2.81 -7.70 5.07
N ALA A 46 1.75 -7.49 5.86
CA ALA A 46 1.22 -6.16 6.12
C ALA A 46 2.25 -5.30 6.86
N ILE A 47 2.90 -5.82 7.90
CA ILE A 47 3.99 -5.11 8.60
C ILE A 47 5.08 -4.67 7.62
N ARG A 48 5.55 -5.59 6.77
CA ARG A 48 6.58 -5.28 5.76
C ARG A 48 6.14 -4.19 4.80
N ILE A 49 4.93 -4.30 4.23
CA ILE A 49 4.38 -3.30 3.30
C ILE A 49 4.26 -1.94 3.98
N LEU A 50 3.78 -1.89 5.22
CA LEU A 50 3.65 -0.64 5.96
C LEU A 50 5.01 0.01 6.24
N LYS A 51 6.09 -0.78 6.40
CA LYS A 51 7.47 -0.29 6.52
C LYS A 51 8.08 0.18 5.20
N GLU A 52 7.73 -0.45 4.09
CA GLU A 52 8.32 -0.20 2.76
C GLU A 52 7.56 0.84 1.92
N ALA A 53 6.28 1.11 2.24
CA ALA A 53 5.48 2.09 1.52
C ALA A 53 6.04 3.51 1.66
N ASP A 54 5.88 4.34 0.63
CA ASP A 54 6.27 5.75 0.66
C ASP A 54 5.30 6.58 1.54
N MET A 55 4.05 6.13 1.64
CA MET A 55 3.01 6.78 2.45
C MET A 55 1.93 5.78 2.88
N ILE A 56 1.38 5.99 4.07
CA ILE A 56 0.20 5.30 4.58
C ILE A 56 -1.00 6.25 4.54
N ALA A 57 -2.04 5.90 3.80
CA ALA A 57 -3.36 6.53 3.87
C ALA A 57 -4.21 5.78 4.89
N ALA A 58 -4.63 6.48 5.96
CA ALA A 58 -5.32 5.89 7.09
C ALA A 58 -6.64 6.59 7.39
N GLU A 59 -7.71 5.84 7.63
CA GLU A 59 -9.02 6.37 8.04
C GLU A 59 -8.92 7.22 9.33
N ASP A 60 -8.57 6.62 10.47
CA ASP A 60 -8.14 7.32 11.69
C ASP A 60 -6.62 7.15 11.91
N THR A 61 -5.93 8.27 11.73
CA THR A 61 -4.47 8.35 11.96
C THR A 61 -4.09 8.14 13.43
N ARG A 62 -4.98 8.37 14.39
CA ARG A 62 -4.71 8.17 15.82
C ARG A 62 -4.70 6.69 16.17
N HIS A 63 -5.63 5.90 15.62
CA HIS A 63 -5.61 4.45 15.79
C HIS A 63 -4.40 3.86 15.08
N THR A 64 -4.23 4.22 13.81
CA THR A 64 -3.12 3.73 12.98
C THR A 64 -1.77 4.03 13.63
N ARG A 65 -1.54 5.22 14.21
CA ARG A 65 -0.29 5.53 14.91
C ARG A 65 0.03 4.56 16.04
N LYS A 66 -0.95 4.07 16.80
CA LYS A 66 -0.70 3.07 17.87
C LYS A 66 -0.16 1.76 17.29
N LEU A 67 -0.77 1.29 16.20
CA LEU A 67 -0.31 0.12 15.46
C LEU A 67 1.12 0.31 14.95
N LEU A 68 1.39 1.45 14.30
CA LEU A 68 2.71 1.75 13.74
C LEU A 68 3.79 1.86 14.83
N THR A 69 3.49 2.51 15.96
CA THR A 69 4.41 2.59 17.10
C THR A 69 4.71 1.21 17.68
N HIS A 70 3.71 0.33 17.78
CA HIS A 70 3.91 -1.02 18.32
C HIS A 70 4.88 -1.86 17.47
N PHE A 71 4.83 -1.70 16.15
CA PHE A 71 5.68 -2.44 15.20
C PHE A 71 6.94 -1.68 14.74
N ASP A 72 7.23 -0.54 15.37
CA ASP A 72 8.35 0.34 15.03
C ASP A 72 8.36 0.74 13.54
N ILE A 73 7.27 1.35 13.10
CA ILE A 73 7.03 1.79 11.72
C ILE A 73 7.01 3.33 11.69
N HIS A 74 7.86 3.93 10.86
CA HIS A 74 8.04 5.39 10.76
C HIS A 74 7.50 6.00 9.46
N THR A 75 6.86 5.20 8.63
CA THR A 75 6.30 5.64 7.34
C THR A 75 5.32 6.81 7.52
N PRO A 76 5.41 7.87 6.69
CA PRO A 76 4.51 9.02 6.79
C PRO A 76 3.04 8.62 6.67
N VAL A 77 2.19 9.15 7.56
CA VAL A 77 0.75 8.87 7.59
C VAL A 77 -0.05 10.10 7.20
N THR A 78 -0.97 9.94 6.26
CA THR A 78 -1.99 10.93 5.92
C THR A 78 -3.38 10.41 6.28
N SER A 79 -4.27 11.29 6.75
CA SER A 79 -5.66 10.89 6.99
C SER A 79 -6.40 10.63 5.68
N TYR A 80 -7.37 9.73 5.65
CA TYR A 80 -8.21 9.48 4.49
C TYR A 80 -9.61 9.09 4.99
N HIS A 81 -10.41 10.12 5.32
CA HIS A 81 -11.74 9.96 5.91
C HIS A 81 -12.79 10.64 5.03
N GLN A 82 -14.06 10.24 5.13
CA GLN A 82 -15.14 10.64 4.20
C GLN A 82 -15.21 12.15 3.90
N HIS A 83 -14.99 13.02 4.90
CA HIS A 83 -15.04 14.48 4.71
C HIS A 83 -13.99 15.07 3.74
N ASN A 84 -12.87 14.38 3.50
CA ASN A 84 -11.79 14.87 2.63
C ASN A 84 -11.42 13.91 1.48
N GLU A 85 -12.15 12.80 1.36
CA GLU A 85 -11.80 11.70 0.48
C GLU A 85 -11.71 12.14 -0.99
N ALA A 86 -12.59 13.03 -1.46
CA ALA A 86 -12.59 13.48 -2.86
C ALA A 86 -11.30 14.22 -3.24
N ALA A 87 -10.90 15.21 -2.43
CA ALA A 87 -9.66 15.96 -2.66
C ALA A 87 -8.41 15.11 -2.44
N LYS A 88 -8.44 14.20 -1.46
CA LYS A 88 -7.30 13.31 -1.18
C LYS A 88 -7.15 12.19 -2.18
N THR A 89 -8.24 11.68 -2.76
CA THR A 89 -8.20 10.67 -3.83
C THR A 89 -7.30 11.17 -4.96
N GLY A 90 -7.56 12.38 -5.48
CA GLY A 90 -6.76 12.93 -6.57
C GLY A 90 -5.26 13.02 -6.24
N ARG A 91 -4.91 13.45 -5.01
CA ARG A 91 -3.50 13.49 -4.58
C ARG A 91 -2.87 12.10 -4.53
N VAL A 92 -3.56 11.11 -3.96
CA VAL A 92 -3.06 9.74 -3.87
C VAL A 92 -2.86 9.14 -5.25
N ILE A 93 -3.78 9.38 -6.19
CA ILE A 93 -3.65 8.93 -7.57
C ILE A 93 -2.45 9.55 -8.28
N VAL A 94 -2.21 10.86 -8.12
CA VAL A 94 -1.02 11.52 -8.68
C VAL A 94 0.27 10.90 -8.16
N GLU A 95 0.34 10.61 -6.86
CA GLU A 95 1.52 9.96 -6.25
C GLU A 95 1.71 8.52 -6.74
N LEU A 96 0.62 7.75 -6.90
CA LEU A 96 0.67 6.42 -7.52
C LEU A 96 1.17 6.50 -8.96
N GLN A 97 0.66 7.44 -9.77
CA GLN A 97 1.13 7.64 -11.14
C GLN A 97 2.60 8.10 -11.22
N ALA A 98 3.11 8.75 -10.17
CA ALA A 98 4.51 9.14 -10.04
C ALA A 98 5.44 7.98 -9.58
N GLY A 99 4.91 6.76 -9.43
CA GLY A 99 5.70 5.58 -9.06
C GLY A 99 5.73 5.27 -7.56
N LYS A 100 5.05 6.06 -6.72
CA LYS A 100 5.08 5.84 -5.26
C LYS A 100 4.15 4.71 -4.84
N ASN A 101 4.63 3.89 -3.92
CA ASN A 101 3.88 2.82 -3.29
C ASN A 101 3.12 3.35 -2.09
N ILE A 102 1.81 3.11 -2.04
CA ILE A 102 0.94 3.64 -1.00
C ILE A 102 0.20 2.49 -0.33
N ALA A 103 0.23 2.47 1.00
CA ALA A 103 -0.57 1.53 1.79
C ALA A 103 -1.85 2.21 2.26
N LEU A 104 -3.00 1.58 2.03
CA LEU A 104 -4.29 1.98 2.56
C LEU A 104 -4.65 1.09 3.74
N VAL A 105 -5.00 1.71 4.87
CA VAL A 105 -5.47 1.05 6.10
C VAL A 105 -6.78 1.67 6.58
N SER A 106 -7.64 0.84 7.15
CA SER A 106 -8.86 1.25 7.88
C SER A 106 -8.64 1.12 9.39
N ASP A 107 -9.58 1.64 10.19
CA ASP A 107 -9.47 1.61 11.65
C ASP A 107 -9.42 0.20 12.24
N ALA A 108 -10.22 -0.70 11.66
CA ALA A 108 -10.26 -2.10 12.03
C ALA A 108 -10.80 -2.92 10.86
N GLY A 109 -10.11 -4.01 10.52
CA GLY A 109 -10.54 -4.95 9.50
C GLY A 109 -10.03 -4.60 8.11
N MET A 110 -10.83 -4.92 7.09
CA MET A 110 -10.43 -4.82 5.68
C MET A 110 -10.81 -3.46 5.08
N PRO A 111 -9.87 -2.70 4.50
CA PRO A 111 -10.17 -1.47 3.79
C PRO A 111 -11.10 -1.69 2.60
N GLY A 112 -12.05 -0.78 2.39
CA GLY A 112 -13.00 -0.75 1.29
C GLY A 112 -14.37 -1.39 1.54
N ILE A 113 -14.67 -1.84 2.77
CA ILE A 113 -15.98 -2.45 3.09
C ILE A 113 -16.93 -1.46 3.76
N SER A 114 -16.45 -0.69 4.74
CA SER A 114 -17.27 0.28 5.49
C SER A 114 -16.54 1.60 5.73
N ASP A 115 -15.48 1.82 4.96
CA ASP A 115 -14.58 2.97 5.01
C ASP A 115 -14.51 3.63 3.62
N PRO A 116 -13.99 4.86 3.50
CA PRO A 116 -13.89 5.56 2.22
C PRO A 116 -12.94 4.91 1.19
N GLY A 117 -12.24 3.83 1.56
CA GLY A 117 -11.22 3.17 0.74
C GLY A 117 -11.73 2.65 -0.60
N ALA A 118 -13.00 2.26 -0.70
CA ALA A 118 -13.61 1.79 -1.96
C ALA A 118 -13.50 2.83 -3.08
N ARG A 119 -13.65 4.12 -2.74
CA ARG A 119 -13.51 5.22 -3.71
C ARG A 119 -12.08 5.33 -4.25
N LEU A 120 -11.09 5.19 -3.37
CA LEU A 120 -9.69 5.25 -3.77
C LEU A 120 -9.31 4.08 -4.67
N VAL A 121 -9.78 2.87 -4.33
CA VAL A 121 -9.57 1.67 -5.16
C VAL A 121 -10.20 1.86 -6.54
N ALA A 122 -11.45 2.32 -6.60
CA ALA A 122 -12.12 2.59 -7.86
C ALA A 122 -11.35 3.62 -8.70
N ALA A 123 -10.88 4.71 -8.10
CA ALA A 123 -10.07 5.70 -8.79
C ALA A 123 -8.73 5.13 -9.27
N ALA A 124 -8.07 4.27 -8.49
CA ALA A 124 -6.80 3.65 -8.86
C ALA A 124 -6.95 2.65 -10.03
N VAL A 125 -8.10 1.98 -10.14
CA VAL A 125 -8.41 1.09 -11.27
C VAL A 125 -8.67 1.89 -12.56
N GLN A 126 -9.15 3.13 -12.46
CA GLN A 126 -9.46 3.98 -13.61
C GLN A 126 -8.27 4.84 -14.09
N ALA A 127 -7.19 4.91 -13.31
CA ALA A 127 -6.04 5.79 -13.53
C ALA A 127 -4.89 5.12 -14.28
#